data_AF-A0A7X8UVN0-F1
#
_entry.id   AF-A0A7X8UVN0-F1
#
_cell.length_a   1.000
_cell.length_b   1.000
_cell.length_c   1.000
_cell.angle_alpha   90.00
_cell.angle_beta   90.00
_cell.angle_gamma   90.00
#
_symmetry.space_group_name_H-M   'P 1'
#
loop_
_entity.id
_entity.type
_entity.pdbx_description
1 polymer ?
#
loop_
_entity_poly.entity_id
_entity_poly.type
_entity_poly.pdbx_seq_one_letter_code
_entity_poly.pdbx_strand_id
1 'polypeptide(L)'
;MRTLVHVTHEAVHKYGGIGAVLEGLLTSGPYRAVAQRTILIGPASVEQLTNGERHKLPIDVLYSSIENISQHPNSALLDRICHDFRVHIVYGHREFVDPHSGVRVTPEVVLIDVSAANLDRVNAFKARLWREFQLDSRPYEHIWDYELFVRLAEPARAVLNALGAADFGNECVVFAHEFMGLPTALAAKMDPKGTYRTIFHAHEVSTIRQIVESHSGHDLTFYNLMSKTLGRGLSIEEFFGPRDDYYRHALVKNSWHCDRIFAVGDYVLQELRFLGPSFAGAPIEIIYNGIPSEKISLEQKQISRRLLQDYAENLLGYRPDHIFTHVTRMAVSKGLWRDLQVLGHIDEEFRRTGKTGVFFVLSTEIGPRRPADIHDMERWWKWPLVHREVTPDLSSGEALFYQGVQEFNARAQKIKVVFV
;
A
#
# COMPACT_ATOMS: atom_id res chain seq x y z
N MET A 1 -9.13 -24.48 14.96
CA MET A 1 -9.48 -23.59 13.84
C MET A 1 -8.26 -22.76 13.50
N ARG A 2 -7.85 -22.66 12.23
CA ARG A 2 -6.67 -21.86 11.84
C ARG A 2 -6.96 -20.36 12.04
N THR A 3 -5.97 -19.61 12.51
CA THR A 3 -6.02 -18.14 12.58
C THR A 3 -5.13 -17.55 11.51
N LEU A 4 -5.67 -16.66 10.69
CA LEU A 4 -4.91 -15.84 9.73
C LEU A 4 -4.76 -14.43 10.30
N VAL A 5 -3.52 -13.96 10.38
CA VAL A 5 -3.19 -12.64 10.92
C VAL A 5 -2.59 -11.78 9.83
N HIS A 6 -3.24 -10.68 9.48
CA HIS A 6 -2.73 -9.73 8.49
C HIS A 6 -2.13 -8.53 9.19
N VAL A 7 -0.81 -8.38 9.10
CA VAL A 7 -0.07 -7.24 9.68
C VAL A 7 0.14 -6.20 8.60
N THR A 8 -0.45 -5.02 8.75
CA THR A 8 -0.41 -3.93 7.77
C THR A 8 -0.63 -2.56 8.42
N HIS A 9 -0.12 -1.50 7.80
CA HIS A 9 -0.49 -0.11 8.15
C HIS A 9 -1.94 0.24 7.77
N GLU A 10 -2.56 -0.53 6.87
CA GLU A 10 -3.95 -0.31 6.40
C GLU A 10 -4.99 -1.14 7.18
N ALA A 11 -4.66 -1.64 8.38
CA ALA A 11 -5.58 -2.45 9.19
C ALA A 11 -6.87 -1.69 9.57
N VAL A 12 -6.77 -0.36 9.64
CA VAL A 12 -7.85 0.58 10.01
C VAL A 12 -8.31 1.41 8.83
N HIS A 13 -7.36 1.88 8.03
CA HIS A 13 -7.64 2.87 7.01
C HIS A 13 -7.05 2.47 5.68
N LYS A 14 -7.87 2.59 4.65
CA LYS A 14 -7.51 2.34 3.26
C LYS A 14 -6.79 3.57 2.72
N TYR A 15 -5.48 3.64 2.94
CA TYR A 15 -4.63 4.71 2.40
C TYR A 15 -4.18 4.40 0.96
N GLY A 16 -4.14 3.12 0.59
CA GLY A 16 -3.50 2.66 -0.62
C GLY A 16 -4.08 1.36 -1.16
N GLY A 17 -3.23 0.63 -1.88
CA GLY A 17 -3.63 -0.60 -2.55
C GLY A 17 -3.89 -1.74 -1.57
N ILE A 18 -3.20 -1.79 -0.43
CA ILE A 18 -3.29 -2.95 0.48
C ILE A 18 -4.67 -3.01 1.13
N GLY A 19 -5.24 -1.87 1.53
CA GLY A 19 -6.59 -1.83 2.08
C GLY A 19 -7.64 -2.27 1.06
N ALA A 20 -7.47 -1.93 -0.23
CA ALA A 20 -8.34 -2.41 -1.31
C ALA A 20 -8.23 -3.94 -1.50
N VAL A 21 -7.02 -4.47 -1.42
CA VAL A 21 -6.78 -5.92 -1.50
C VAL A 21 -7.41 -6.64 -0.31
N LEU A 22 -7.24 -6.12 0.91
CA LEU A 22 -7.86 -6.72 2.10
C LEU A 22 -9.38 -6.69 2.01
N GLU A 23 -9.97 -5.57 1.61
CA GLU A 23 -11.41 -5.45 1.39
C GLU A 23 -11.89 -6.52 0.39
N GLY A 24 -11.26 -6.64 -0.78
CA GLY A 24 -11.60 -7.66 -1.78
C GLY A 24 -11.38 -9.10 -1.33
N LEU A 25 -10.26 -9.35 -0.64
CA LEU A 25 -9.92 -10.69 -0.14
C LEU A 25 -10.95 -11.15 0.90
N LEU A 26 -11.22 -10.32 1.90
CA LEU A 26 -12.07 -10.66 3.04
C LEU A 26 -13.54 -10.82 2.64
N THR A 27 -14.02 -10.06 1.66
CA THR A 27 -15.41 -10.19 1.16
C THR A 27 -15.57 -11.31 0.13
N SER A 28 -14.48 -11.81 -0.45
CA SER A 28 -14.53 -12.83 -1.49
C SER A 28 -15.17 -14.14 -1.02
N GLY A 29 -15.96 -14.77 -1.90
CA GLY A 29 -16.56 -16.07 -1.63
C GLY A 29 -15.53 -17.16 -1.27
N PRO A 30 -14.45 -17.34 -2.06
CA PRO A 30 -13.44 -18.37 -1.78
C PRO A 30 -12.74 -18.21 -0.43
N TYR A 31 -12.39 -16.99 -0.02
CA TYR A 31 -11.74 -16.77 1.28
C TYR A 31 -12.69 -17.10 2.45
N ARG A 32 -13.97 -16.75 2.32
CA ARG A 32 -15.00 -17.01 3.34
C ARG A 32 -15.47 -18.47 3.40
N ALA A 33 -15.29 -19.23 2.32
CA ALA A 33 -15.67 -20.64 2.27
C ALA A 33 -14.78 -21.53 3.16
N VAL A 34 -13.62 -21.03 3.60
CA VAL A 34 -12.71 -21.73 4.50
C VAL A 34 -13.02 -21.35 5.95
N ALA A 35 -13.25 -22.35 6.80
CA ALA A 35 -13.46 -22.12 8.23
C ALA A 35 -12.16 -21.65 8.92
N GLN A 36 -12.03 -20.34 9.11
CA GLN A 36 -10.84 -19.70 9.67
C GLN A 36 -11.19 -18.43 10.46
N ARG A 37 -10.37 -18.09 11.44
CA ARG A 37 -10.40 -16.81 12.16
C ARG A 37 -9.49 -15.82 11.44
N THR A 38 -9.89 -14.55 11.32
CA THR A 38 -9.07 -13.49 10.72
C THR A 38 -8.88 -12.35 11.70
N ILE A 39 -7.62 -11.95 11.91
CA ILE A 39 -7.23 -10.81 12.75
C ILE A 39 -6.39 -9.84 11.91
N LEU A 40 -6.77 -8.57 11.88
CA LEU A 40 -5.96 -7.51 11.29
C LEU A 40 -5.17 -6.81 12.39
N ILE A 41 -3.88 -6.56 12.18
CA ILE A 41 -3.02 -5.84 13.13
C ILE A 41 -2.36 -4.66 12.43
N GLY A 42 -2.43 -3.49 13.05
CA GLY A 42 -1.74 -2.30 12.56
C GLY A 42 -1.35 -1.32 13.67
N PRO A 43 -0.40 -0.43 13.41
CA PRO A 43 -0.10 0.68 14.30
C PRO A 43 -1.25 1.69 14.29
N ALA A 44 -1.49 2.37 15.41
CA ALA A 44 -2.38 3.52 15.48
C ALA A 44 -1.90 4.47 16.58
N SER A 45 -1.88 5.77 16.32
CA SER A 45 -1.57 6.78 17.35
C SER A 45 -2.74 6.96 18.33
N VAL A 46 -2.47 7.37 19.56
CA VAL A 46 -3.54 7.75 20.51
C VAL A 46 -4.48 8.78 19.90
N GLU A 47 -3.95 9.77 19.18
CA GLU A 47 -4.77 10.77 18.50
C GLU A 47 -5.78 10.15 17.52
N GLN A 48 -5.35 9.20 16.68
CA GLN A 48 -6.23 8.46 15.79
C GLN A 48 -7.26 7.61 16.54
N LEU A 49 -6.90 7.11 17.73
CA LEU A 49 -7.75 6.27 18.57
C LEU A 49 -8.75 7.06 19.42
N THR A 50 -8.50 8.34 19.68
CA THR A 50 -9.35 9.20 20.52
C THR A 50 -10.15 10.25 19.74
N ASN A 51 -9.63 10.73 18.60
CA ASN A 51 -10.32 11.74 17.81
C ASN A 51 -11.50 11.14 17.03
N GLY A 52 -12.52 11.97 16.74
CA GLY A 52 -13.86 11.60 16.26
C GLY A 52 -13.98 10.89 14.91
N GLU A 53 -12.91 10.31 14.36
CA GLU A 53 -12.95 9.38 13.22
C GLU A 53 -13.45 7.98 13.64
N ARG A 54 -14.45 7.91 14.53
CA ARG A 54 -15.01 6.67 15.10
C ARG A 54 -15.47 5.65 14.05
N HIS A 55 -15.89 6.12 12.87
CA HIS A 55 -16.24 5.25 11.75
C HIS A 55 -15.06 4.45 11.18
N LYS A 56 -13.83 4.83 11.53
CA LYS A 56 -12.59 4.15 11.13
C LYS A 56 -12.11 3.16 12.19
N LEU A 57 -12.53 3.32 13.44
CA LEU A 57 -12.19 2.42 14.54
C LEU A 57 -13.02 1.13 14.49
N PRO A 58 -12.65 0.10 15.26
CA PRO A 58 -13.51 -1.07 15.43
C PRO A 58 -14.92 -0.63 15.85
N ILE A 59 -15.94 -1.17 15.18
CA ILE A 59 -17.35 -0.90 15.44
C ILE A 59 -17.81 -1.48 16.80
N ASP A 60 -17.21 -2.60 17.20
CA ASP A 60 -17.45 -3.28 18.47
C ASP A 60 -16.14 -3.40 19.26
N VAL A 61 -15.82 -2.38 20.06
CA VAL A 61 -14.61 -2.34 20.89
C VAL A 61 -14.80 -3.23 22.12
N LEU A 62 -14.03 -4.31 22.20
CA LEU A 62 -14.06 -5.27 23.31
C LEU A 62 -12.99 -4.97 24.37
N TYR A 63 -11.92 -4.30 23.97
CA TYR A 63 -10.87 -3.85 24.87
C TYR A 63 -10.27 -2.53 24.37
N SER A 64 -10.05 -1.58 25.27
CA SER A 64 -9.35 -0.33 25.00
C SER A 64 -8.64 0.13 26.26
N SER A 65 -7.32 0.15 26.20
CA SER A 65 -6.48 0.70 27.28
C SER A 65 -6.59 2.23 27.41
N ILE A 66 -7.11 2.91 26.38
CA ILE A 66 -7.25 4.38 26.36
C ILE A 66 -8.61 4.79 26.94
N GLU A 67 -9.67 4.09 26.53
CA GLU A 67 -11.05 4.34 26.99
C GLU A 67 -11.42 3.51 28.24
N ASN A 68 -10.48 2.75 28.81
CA ASN A 68 -10.69 1.83 29.93
C ASN A 68 -11.82 0.80 29.70
N ILE A 69 -11.90 0.26 28.49
CA ILE A 69 -12.85 -0.79 28.12
C ILE A 69 -12.21 -2.15 28.38
N SER A 70 -12.89 -3.02 29.13
CA SER A 70 -12.40 -4.35 29.53
C SER A 70 -13.50 -5.42 29.42
N GLN A 71 -14.16 -5.49 28.27
CA GLN A 71 -15.26 -6.44 28.02
C GLN A 71 -14.74 -7.82 27.57
N HIS A 72 -13.51 -7.90 27.08
CA HIS A 72 -12.90 -9.16 26.66
C HIS A 72 -12.46 -10.02 27.86
N PRO A 73 -12.66 -11.36 27.84
CA PRO A 73 -12.25 -12.24 28.95
C PRO A 73 -10.75 -12.15 29.30
N ASN A 74 -9.91 -11.86 28.30
CA ASN A 74 -8.46 -11.76 28.48
C ASN A 74 -7.98 -10.31 28.75
N SER A 75 -8.84 -9.39 29.16
CA SER A 75 -8.48 -7.99 29.42
C SER A 75 -7.29 -7.85 30.38
N ALA A 76 -7.24 -8.63 31.46
CA ALA A 76 -6.11 -8.61 32.40
C ALA A 76 -4.77 -9.10 31.81
N LEU A 77 -4.78 -9.88 30.72
CA LEU A 77 -3.56 -10.21 29.98
C LEU A 77 -3.17 -9.05 29.05
N LEU A 78 -4.15 -8.42 28.40
CA LEU A 78 -3.93 -7.25 27.55
C LEU A 78 -3.39 -6.06 28.36
N ASP A 79 -3.89 -5.83 29.58
CA ASP A 79 -3.37 -4.79 30.49
C ASP A 79 -1.90 -5.03 30.85
N ARG A 80 -1.54 -6.30 31.12
CA ARG A 80 -0.15 -6.67 31.37
C ARG A 80 0.74 -6.40 30.16
N ILE A 81 0.25 -6.65 28.95
CA ILE A 81 0.98 -6.34 27.72
C ILE A 81 1.16 -4.82 27.57
N CYS A 82 0.09 -4.03 27.76
CA CYS A 82 0.15 -2.56 27.74
C CYS A 82 1.22 -2.04 28.71
N HIS A 83 1.25 -2.57 29.93
CA HIS A 83 2.25 -2.23 30.94
C HIS A 83 3.67 -2.64 30.54
N ASP A 84 3.88 -3.90 30.19
CA ASP A 84 5.20 -4.46 29.93
C ASP A 84 5.89 -3.83 28.72
N PHE A 85 5.13 -3.58 27.67
CA PHE A 85 5.60 -2.99 26.42
C PHE A 85 5.45 -1.48 26.37
N ARG A 86 4.78 -0.85 27.35
CA ARG A 86 4.43 0.58 27.36
C ARG A 86 3.74 1.00 26.06
N VAL A 87 2.66 0.32 25.74
CA VAL A 87 1.85 0.55 24.54
C VAL A 87 0.39 0.75 24.92
N HIS A 88 -0.38 1.38 24.03
CA HIS A 88 -1.83 1.37 24.11
C HIS A 88 -2.39 0.36 23.11
N ILE A 89 -3.35 -0.44 23.55
CA ILE A 89 -4.03 -1.42 22.69
C ILE A 89 -5.53 -1.07 22.62
N VAL A 90 -6.07 -1.19 21.41
CA VAL A 90 -7.51 -1.25 21.12
C VAL A 90 -7.79 -2.53 20.34
N TYR A 91 -8.78 -3.30 20.79
CA TYR A 91 -9.19 -4.55 20.16
C TYR A 91 -10.71 -4.61 20.02
N GLY A 92 -11.17 -5.04 18.84
CA GLY A 92 -12.58 -5.15 18.52
C GLY A 92 -12.83 -5.74 17.15
N HIS A 93 -14.02 -5.53 16.60
CA HIS A 93 -14.38 -5.94 15.23
C HIS A 93 -14.52 -4.74 14.31
N ARG A 94 -14.17 -4.91 13.03
CA ARG A 94 -14.35 -3.88 11.99
C ARG A 94 -15.18 -4.44 10.86
N GLU A 95 -16.15 -3.68 10.38
CA GLU A 95 -16.93 -4.06 9.20
C GLU A 95 -16.17 -3.72 7.91
N PHE A 96 -16.14 -4.69 6.98
CA PHE A 96 -15.81 -4.50 5.58
C PHE A 96 -17.04 -4.82 4.75
N VAL A 97 -17.28 -3.99 3.74
CA VAL A 97 -18.42 -4.13 2.83
C VAL A 97 -17.90 -4.18 1.41
N ASP A 98 -18.27 -5.22 0.68
CA ASP A 98 -18.05 -5.27 -0.76
C ASP A 98 -18.92 -4.19 -1.41
N PRO A 99 -18.32 -3.20 -2.11
CA PRO A 99 -19.06 -2.04 -2.59
C PRO A 99 -20.07 -2.38 -3.70
N HIS A 100 -19.98 -3.58 -4.30
CA HIS A 100 -20.82 -3.97 -5.44
C HIS A 100 -21.87 -5.02 -5.09
N SER A 101 -21.51 -6.00 -4.27
CA SER A 101 -22.41 -7.08 -3.85
C SER A 101 -23.09 -6.80 -2.51
N GLY A 102 -22.60 -5.81 -1.74
CA GLY A 102 -23.10 -5.51 -0.40
C GLY A 102 -22.77 -6.58 0.64
N VAL A 103 -21.91 -7.56 0.31
CA VAL A 103 -21.44 -8.58 1.25
C VAL A 103 -20.71 -7.91 2.41
N ARG A 104 -21.10 -8.23 3.64
CA ARG A 104 -20.53 -7.69 4.88
C ARG A 104 -19.73 -8.76 5.60
N VAL A 105 -18.58 -8.39 6.13
CA VAL A 105 -17.74 -9.22 7.01
C VAL A 105 -17.18 -8.39 8.16
N THR A 106 -17.02 -9.01 9.33
CA THR A 106 -16.58 -8.34 10.56
C THR A 106 -15.38 -9.03 11.20
N PRO A 107 -14.19 -9.00 10.56
CA PRO A 107 -12.97 -9.53 11.17
C PRO A 107 -12.59 -8.80 12.45
N GLU A 108 -11.76 -9.46 13.25
CA GLU A 108 -11.13 -8.86 14.42
C GLU A 108 -10.02 -7.89 13.99
N VAL A 109 -9.83 -6.84 14.77
CA VAL A 109 -8.79 -5.82 14.56
C VAL A 109 -8.11 -5.50 15.88
N VAL A 110 -6.77 -5.47 15.85
CA VAL A 110 -5.90 -5.04 16.96
C VAL A 110 -5.10 -3.83 16.51
N LEU A 111 -5.26 -2.72 17.23
CA LEU A 111 -4.54 -1.48 17.02
C LEU A 111 -3.63 -1.21 18.20
N ILE A 112 -2.37 -0.89 17.90
CA ILE A 112 -1.35 -0.70 18.92
C ILE A 112 -0.67 0.65 18.69
N ASP A 113 -0.75 1.52 19.69
CA ASP A 113 0.11 2.69 19.75
C ASP A 113 1.46 2.32 20.36
N VAL A 114 2.51 2.61 19.60
CA VAL A 114 3.90 2.31 19.95
C VAL A 114 4.74 3.57 20.15
N SER A 115 4.10 4.74 20.17
CA SER A 115 4.75 6.04 20.39
C SER A 115 5.63 6.04 21.65
N ALA A 116 5.14 5.43 22.73
CA ALA A 116 5.78 5.35 24.05
C ALA A 116 6.42 3.98 24.37
N ALA A 117 6.63 3.13 23.35
CA ALA A 117 7.08 1.75 23.53
C ALA A 117 8.35 1.62 24.40
N ASN A 118 8.41 0.56 25.20
CA ASN A 118 9.51 0.26 26.10
C ASN A 118 10.81 -0.03 25.31
N LEU A 119 11.73 0.95 25.30
CA LEU A 119 12.95 0.90 24.50
C LEU A 119 13.90 -0.25 24.88
N ASP A 120 13.92 -0.68 26.14
CA ASP A 120 14.77 -1.82 26.54
C ASP A 120 14.31 -3.10 25.85
N ARG A 121 12.99 -3.31 25.76
CA ARG A 121 12.40 -4.45 25.05
C ARG A 121 12.59 -4.33 23.54
N VAL A 122 12.46 -3.12 22.99
CA VAL A 122 12.69 -2.86 21.56
C VAL A 122 14.15 -3.16 21.20
N ASN A 123 15.11 -2.69 22.00
CA ASN A 123 16.53 -2.93 21.78
C ASN A 123 16.90 -4.40 21.95
N ALA A 124 16.30 -5.11 22.92
CA ALA A 124 16.46 -6.55 23.05
C ALA A 124 15.90 -7.32 21.83
N PHE A 125 14.82 -6.84 21.22
CA PHE A 125 14.28 -7.39 19.98
C PHE A 125 15.19 -7.11 18.78
N LYS A 126 15.68 -5.89 18.60
CA LYS A 126 16.68 -5.54 17.57
C LYS A 126 17.94 -6.41 17.68
N ALA A 127 18.44 -6.64 18.90
CA ALA A 127 19.57 -7.53 19.14
C ALA A 127 19.28 -8.99 18.77
N ARG A 128 18.02 -9.44 18.86
CA ARG A 128 17.61 -10.76 18.34
C ARG A 128 17.53 -10.76 16.81
N LEU A 129 16.97 -9.73 16.19
CA LEU A 129 16.94 -9.59 14.73
C LEU A 129 18.34 -9.65 14.13
N TRP A 130 19.31 -8.99 14.75
CA TRP A 130 20.72 -9.10 14.34
C TRP A 130 21.27 -10.53 14.50
N ARG A 131 21.07 -11.16 15.66
CA ARG A 131 21.63 -12.50 15.93
C ARG A 131 21.07 -13.57 15.00
N GLU A 132 19.76 -13.57 14.77
CA GLU A 132 19.08 -14.62 14.01
C GLU A 132 19.07 -14.35 12.50
N PHE A 133 18.98 -13.09 12.08
CA PHE A 133 18.76 -12.72 10.67
C PHE A 133 19.82 -11.77 10.10
N GLN A 134 20.82 -11.37 10.90
CA GLN A 134 21.83 -10.38 10.48
C GLN A 134 21.23 -9.03 10.06
N LEU A 135 20.06 -8.68 10.59
CA LEU A 135 19.41 -7.39 10.35
C LEU A 135 19.94 -6.35 11.36
N ASP A 136 20.82 -5.46 10.91
CA ASP A 136 21.36 -4.38 11.74
C ASP A 136 20.39 -3.19 11.78
N SER A 137 19.82 -2.92 12.95
CA SER A 137 18.89 -1.81 13.14
C SER A 137 19.57 -0.45 13.28
N ARG A 138 20.86 -0.39 13.65
CA ARG A 138 21.56 0.86 14.01
C ARG A 138 21.48 1.95 12.94
N PRO A 139 21.61 1.66 11.64
CA PRO A 139 21.52 2.69 10.61
C PRO A 139 20.13 3.31 10.48
N TYR A 140 19.08 2.67 11.01
CA TYR A 140 17.68 3.05 10.75
C TYR A 140 16.93 3.57 11.98
N GLU A 141 17.54 3.58 13.17
CA GLU A 141 16.84 3.93 14.41
C GLU A 141 16.33 5.38 14.45
N HIS A 142 16.90 6.25 13.61
CA HIS A 142 16.47 7.63 13.44
C HIS A 142 15.26 7.77 12.49
N ILE A 143 14.87 6.69 11.80
CA ILE A 143 13.78 6.68 10.82
C ILE A 143 12.51 6.15 11.51
N TRP A 144 11.53 7.03 11.71
CA TRP A 144 10.30 6.66 12.40
C TRP A 144 9.53 5.53 11.71
N ASP A 145 9.45 5.51 10.38
CA ASP A 145 8.81 4.41 9.63
C ASP A 145 9.40 3.04 10.00
N TYR A 146 10.72 2.94 10.14
CA TYR A 146 11.37 1.69 10.55
C TYR A 146 11.05 1.34 12.00
N GLU A 147 11.23 2.31 12.90
CA GLU A 147 10.96 2.16 14.33
C GLU A 147 9.51 1.75 14.61
N LEU A 148 8.55 2.33 13.90
CA LEU A 148 7.12 2.07 14.04
C LEU A 148 6.81 0.56 13.96
N PHE A 149 7.29 -0.10 12.91
CA PHE A 149 6.99 -1.52 12.69
C PHE A 149 7.88 -2.45 13.54
N VAL A 150 9.12 -2.05 13.85
CA VAL A 150 9.97 -2.80 14.78
C VAL A 150 9.38 -2.78 16.20
N ARG A 151 8.87 -1.64 16.66
CA ARG A 151 8.22 -1.50 17.97
C ARG A 151 6.89 -2.25 18.04
N LEU A 152 6.17 -2.37 16.92
CA LEU A 152 4.91 -3.11 16.83
C LEU A 152 5.08 -4.63 17.02
N ALA A 153 6.22 -5.19 16.61
CA ALA A 153 6.38 -6.63 16.41
C ALA A 153 6.11 -7.49 17.65
N GLU A 154 6.84 -7.24 18.74
CA GLU A 154 6.68 -8.02 19.98
C GLU A 154 5.35 -7.80 20.71
N PRO A 155 4.83 -6.57 20.89
CA PRO A 155 3.50 -6.40 21.47
C PRO A 155 2.41 -7.05 20.60
N ALA A 156 2.49 -6.98 19.27
CA ALA A 156 1.56 -7.68 18.38
C ALA A 156 1.58 -9.20 18.62
N ARG A 157 2.77 -9.81 18.68
CA ARG A 157 2.91 -11.24 18.99
C ARG A 157 2.36 -11.59 20.39
N ALA A 158 2.62 -10.73 21.37
CA ALA A 158 2.10 -10.92 22.73
C ALA A 158 0.55 -10.86 22.76
N VAL A 159 -0.05 -9.93 22.02
CA VAL A 159 -1.52 -9.83 21.89
C VAL A 159 -2.08 -11.07 21.20
N LEU A 160 -1.48 -11.55 20.12
CA LEU A 160 -1.91 -12.79 19.45
C LEU A 160 -1.96 -13.98 20.41
N ASN A 161 -0.94 -14.12 21.26
CA ASN A 161 -0.92 -15.13 22.31
C ASN A 161 -2.03 -14.90 23.36
N ALA A 162 -2.24 -13.67 23.81
CA ALA A 162 -3.29 -13.34 24.76
C ALA A 162 -4.70 -13.54 24.19
N LEU A 163 -4.90 -13.43 22.88
CA LEU A 163 -6.17 -13.69 22.20
C LEU A 163 -6.37 -15.18 21.84
N GLY A 164 -5.44 -16.06 22.22
CA GLY A 164 -5.49 -17.49 21.92
C GLY A 164 -5.30 -17.83 20.44
N ALA A 165 -4.74 -16.91 19.65
CA ALA A 165 -4.55 -17.11 18.20
C ALA A 165 -3.59 -18.27 17.90
N ALA A 166 -2.66 -18.56 18.82
CA ALA A 166 -1.61 -19.57 18.71
C ALA A 166 -1.67 -20.63 19.83
N ASP A 167 -2.86 -20.91 20.36
CA ASP A 167 -3.07 -21.96 21.38
C ASP A 167 -2.82 -23.38 20.82
N PHE A 168 -2.54 -24.33 21.71
CA PHE A 168 -2.20 -25.71 21.33
C PHE A 168 -3.28 -26.35 20.44
N GLY A 169 -2.86 -26.84 19.26
CA GLY A 169 -3.77 -27.42 18.25
C GLY A 169 -4.32 -26.42 17.23
N ASN A 170 -4.05 -25.12 17.38
CA ASN A 170 -4.35 -24.10 16.36
C ASN A 170 -3.07 -23.65 15.65
N GLU A 171 -3.12 -23.62 14.32
CA GLU A 171 -2.07 -23.00 13.50
C GLU A 171 -2.38 -21.50 13.35
N CYS A 172 -1.39 -20.66 13.65
CA CYS A 172 -1.46 -19.20 13.46
C CYS A 172 -0.56 -18.79 12.29
N VAL A 173 -1.14 -18.24 11.23
CA VAL A 173 -0.40 -17.82 10.03
C VAL A 173 -0.32 -16.29 9.99
N VAL A 174 0.89 -15.74 10.09
CA VAL A 174 1.16 -14.30 10.04
C VAL A 174 1.53 -13.89 8.62
N PHE A 175 0.64 -13.14 7.99
CA PHE A 175 0.86 -12.44 6.72
C PHE A 175 1.49 -11.08 6.99
N ALA A 176 2.77 -10.95 6.65
CA ALA A 176 3.47 -9.69 6.59
C ALA A 176 3.14 -8.98 5.28
N HIS A 177 2.23 -8.01 5.29
CA HIS A 177 1.99 -7.18 4.12
C HIS A 177 3.11 -6.15 3.99
N GLU A 178 3.88 -6.25 2.90
CA GLU A 178 5.03 -5.39 2.63
C GLU A 178 6.08 -5.40 3.76
N PHE A 179 7.11 -4.55 3.62
CA PHE A 179 8.17 -4.38 4.62
C PHE A 179 7.64 -4.15 6.05
N MET A 180 6.44 -3.60 6.15
CA MET A 180 5.77 -3.19 7.39
C MET A 180 5.41 -4.38 8.28
N GLY A 181 4.97 -5.50 7.68
CA GLY A 181 4.63 -6.69 8.44
C GLY A 181 5.82 -7.57 8.81
N LEU A 182 6.97 -7.37 8.16
CA LEU A 182 8.14 -8.26 8.30
C LEU A 182 8.69 -8.34 9.73
N PRO A 183 8.84 -7.23 10.49
CA PRO A 183 9.29 -7.33 11.88
C PRO A 183 8.42 -8.27 12.73
N THR A 184 7.10 -8.19 12.59
CA THR A 184 6.16 -9.07 13.30
C THR A 184 6.27 -10.53 12.84
N ALA A 185 6.42 -10.79 11.54
CA ALA A 185 6.63 -12.14 11.03
C ALA A 185 7.96 -12.74 11.51
N LEU A 186 9.05 -11.96 11.51
CA LEU A 186 10.34 -12.40 12.04
C LEU A 186 10.27 -12.66 13.56
N ALA A 187 9.54 -11.84 14.32
CA ALA A 187 9.26 -12.10 15.74
C ALA A 187 8.50 -13.42 15.94
N ALA A 188 7.50 -13.69 15.09
CA ALA A 188 6.73 -14.93 15.12
C ALA A 188 7.60 -16.16 14.74
N LYS A 189 8.53 -16.01 13.79
CA LYS A 189 9.49 -17.06 13.39
C LYS A 189 10.43 -17.45 14.53
N MET A 190 10.80 -16.49 15.38
CA MET A 190 11.62 -16.71 16.57
C MET A 190 10.83 -17.31 17.76
N ASP A 191 9.52 -17.58 17.61
CA ASP A 191 8.74 -18.14 18.71
C ASP A 191 9.15 -19.60 18.98
N PRO A 192 9.58 -19.91 20.22
CA PRO A 192 10.14 -21.24 20.53
C PRO A 192 9.09 -22.35 20.51
N LYS A 193 7.79 -22.02 20.55
CA LYS A 193 6.72 -23.03 20.50
C LYS A 193 6.46 -23.53 19.08
N GLY A 194 6.96 -22.83 18.06
CA GLY A 194 6.75 -23.20 16.65
C GLY A 194 5.29 -23.18 16.21
N THR A 195 4.43 -22.44 16.91
CA THR A 195 2.98 -22.35 16.65
C THR A 195 2.63 -21.41 15.50
N TYR A 196 3.59 -20.60 15.06
CA TYR A 196 3.42 -19.64 13.98
C TYR A 196 3.96 -20.16 12.65
N ARG A 197 3.22 -19.88 11.58
CA ARG A 197 3.71 -19.85 10.21
C ARG A 197 3.75 -18.41 9.71
N THR A 198 4.66 -18.12 8.80
CA THR A 198 4.96 -16.77 8.35
C THR A 198 4.93 -16.69 6.84
N ILE A 199 4.23 -15.70 6.32
CA ILE A 199 4.12 -15.44 4.89
C ILE A 199 4.48 -13.97 4.65
N PHE A 200 5.47 -13.72 3.80
CA PHE A 200 5.68 -12.37 3.27
C PHE A 200 4.78 -12.15 2.06
N HIS A 201 3.88 -11.17 2.13
CA HIS A 201 2.97 -10.81 1.04
C HIS A 201 3.47 -9.54 0.36
N ALA A 202 4.20 -9.73 -0.74
CA ALA A 202 4.86 -8.68 -1.52
C ALA A 202 3.89 -8.10 -2.57
N HIS A 203 3.43 -6.87 -2.33
CA HIS A 203 2.64 -6.05 -3.24
C HIS A 203 3.53 -5.28 -4.23
N GLU A 204 4.76 -5.00 -3.83
CA GLU A 204 5.87 -4.46 -4.61
C GLU A 204 7.20 -4.97 -4.04
N VAL A 205 8.30 -4.72 -4.73
CA VAL A 205 9.64 -4.80 -4.14
C VAL A 205 10.18 -3.39 -3.96
N SER A 206 10.03 -2.84 -2.74
CA SER A 206 10.36 -1.44 -2.43
C SER A 206 11.78 -1.01 -2.86
N THR A 207 12.77 -1.90 -2.79
CA THR A 207 14.13 -1.68 -3.32
C THR A 207 14.11 -1.35 -4.82
N ILE A 208 13.34 -2.13 -5.60
CA ILE A 208 13.25 -1.95 -7.04
C ILE A 208 12.57 -0.64 -7.37
N ARG A 209 11.49 -0.32 -6.66
CA ARG A 209 10.80 0.96 -6.83
C ARG A 209 11.75 2.15 -6.63
N GLN A 210 12.56 2.14 -5.58
CA GLN A 210 13.54 3.20 -5.33
C GLN A 210 14.54 3.32 -6.51
N ILE A 211 15.03 2.21 -7.04
CA ILE A 211 15.96 2.21 -8.18
C ILE A 211 15.28 2.72 -9.45
N VAL A 212 14.07 2.24 -9.75
CA VAL A 212 13.30 2.65 -10.94
C VAL A 212 12.95 4.14 -10.88
N GLU A 213 12.52 4.65 -9.73
CA GLU A 213 12.14 6.06 -9.59
C GLU A 213 13.36 6.99 -9.58
N SER A 214 14.54 6.53 -9.13
CA SER A 214 15.77 7.35 -9.07
C SER A 214 16.63 7.29 -10.34
N HIS A 215 16.53 6.23 -11.15
CA HIS A 215 17.32 6.09 -12.36
C HIS A 215 16.68 6.84 -13.54
N SER A 216 17.46 7.61 -14.31
CA SER A 216 16.96 8.44 -15.42
C SER A 216 16.23 7.65 -16.52
N GLY A 217 16.66 6.41 -16.76
CA GLY A 217 16.01 5.49 -17.69
C GLY A 217 14.88 4.64 -17.09
N HIS A 218 14.50 4.89 -15.84
CA HIS A 218 13.38 4.26 -15.12
C HIS A 218 13.26 2.73 -15.30
N ASP A 219 12.03 2.26 -15.48
CA ASP A 219 11.64 0.87 -15.74
C ASP A 219 12.24 0.34 -17.05
N LEU A 220 12.35 1.19 -18.09
CA LEU A 220 12.91 0.81 -19.38
C LEU A 220 14.35 0.30 -19.26
N THR A 221 15.16 0.91 -18.40
CA THR A 221 16.52 0.43 -18.14
C THR A 221 16.49 -0.76 -17.19
N PHE A 222 15.74 -0.64 -16.09
CA PHE A 222 15.76 -1.63 -15.02
C PHE A 222 15.34 -3.04 -15.48
N TYR A 223 14.18 -3.18 -16.13
CA TYR A 223 13.67 -4.51 -16.48
C TYR A 223 14.47 -5.17 -17.61
N ASN A 224 14.98 -4.39 -18.56
CA ASN A 224 15.90 -4.89 -19.58
C ASN A 224 17.20 -5.39 -18.97
N LEU A 225 17.69 -4.71 -17.93
CA LEU A 225 18.87 -5.14 -17.19
C LEU A 225 18.60 -6.40 -16.40
N MET A 226 17.56 -6.40 -15.57
CA MET A 226 17.15 -7.54 -14.74
C MET A 226 16.99 -8.82 -15.57
N SER A 227 16.32 -8.72 -16.73
CA SER A 227 16.15 -9.85 -17.64
C SER A 227 17.49 -10.42 -18.14
N LYS A 228 18.47 -9.56 -18.45
CA LYS A 228 19.80 -9.98 -18.91
C LYS A 228 20.70 -10.50 -17.78
N THR A 229 20.54 -10.01 -16.55
CA THR A 229 21.38 -10.37 -15.40
C THR A 229 20.90 -11.61 -14.68
N LEU A 230 19.58 -11.82 -14.56
CA LEU A 230 19.01 -13.03 -13.96
C LEU A 230 19.46 -14.30 -14.68
N GLY A 231 19.56 -14.27 -16.02
CA GLY A 231 20.09 -15.39 -16.80
C GLY A 231 21.56 -15.73 -16.54
N ARG A 232 22.31 -14.85 -15.85
CA ARG A 232 23.71 -15.03 -15.46
C ARG A 232 23.88 -15.32 -13.98
N GLY A 233 22.79 -15.41 -13.21
CA GLY A 233 22.82 -15.62 -11.76
C GLY A 233 23.30 -14.40 -10.96
N LEU A 234 23.36 -13.22 -11.56
CA LEU A 234 23.76 -11.99 -10.88
C LEU A 234 22.56 -11.37 -10.14
N SER A 235 22.83 -10.83 -8.96
CA SER A 235 21.91 -10.15 -8.06
C SER A 235 21.94 -8.63 -8.21
N ILE A 236 21.00 -7.97 -7.56
CA ILE A 236 20.86 -6.53 -7.60
C ILE A 236 22.08 -5.80 -7.04
N GLU A 237 22.65 -6.28 -5.94
CA GLU A 237 23.77 -5.62 -5.26
C GLU A 237 25.07 -5.72 -6.07
N GLU A 238 25.23 -6.75 -6.88
CA GLU A 238 26.37 -6.90 -7.78
C GLU A 238 26.36 -5.85 -8.90
N PHE A 239 25.18 -5.34 -9.29
CA PHE A 239 25.07 -4.31 -10.32
C PHE A 239 24.90 -2.90 -9.76
N PHE A 240 24.05 -2.75 -8.76
CA PHE A 240 23.65 -1.45 -8.21
C PHE A 240 24.37 -1.07 -6.92
N GLY A 241 25.30 -1.91 -6.45
CA GLY A 241 25.99 -1.77 -5.17
C GLY A 241 25.13 -2.19 -3.97
N PRO A 242 25.73 -2.28 -2.76
CA PRO A 242 25.00 -2.54 -1.53
C PRO A 242 23.86 -1.54 -1.32
N ARG A 243 22.74 -2.01 -0.76
CA ARG A 243 21.54 -1.19 -0.51
C ARG A 243 21.11 -1.19 0.96
N ASP A 244 22.04 -1.53 1.86
CA ASP A 244 21.81 -1.57 3.29
C ASP A 244 21.68 -0.16 3.91
N ASP A 245 21.87 0.93 3.16
CA ASP A 245 21.49 2.28 3.60
C ASP A 245 19.96 2.48 3.60
N TYR A 246 19.23 1.64 2.87
CA TYR A 246 17.78 1.69 2.75
C TYR A 246 17.10 0.65 3.65
N TYR A 247 16.47 1.10 4.73
CA TYR A 247 15.83 0.21 5.71
C TYR A 247 14.79 -0.75 5.13
N ARG A 248 14.04 -0.33 4.09
CA ARG A 248 13.06 -1.22 3.44
C ARG A 248 13.75 -2.32 2.65
N HIS A 249 14.89 -2.03 2.03
CA HIS A 249 15.72 -3.07 1.42
C HIS A 249 16.20 -4.06 2.47
N ALA A 250 16.77 -3.60 3.58
CA ALA A 250 17.26 -4.49 4.62
C ALA A 250 16.16 -5.39 5.20
N LEU A 251 14.94 -4.87 5.37
CA LEU A 251 13.79 -5.68 5.78
C LEU A 251 13.37 -6.67 4.69
N VAL A 252 13.10 -6.20 3.46
CA VAL A 252 12.62 -7.05 2.36
C VAL A 252 13.63 -8.12 1.98
N LYS A 253 14.94 -7.82 2.02
CA LYS A 253 16.03 -8.78 1.84
C LYS A 253 15.99 -9.91 2.87
N ASN A 254 15.39 -9.71 4.04
CA ASN A 254 15.21 -10.74 5.07
C ASN A 254 13.89 -11.53 4.92
N SER A 255 13.05 -11.22 3.93
CA SER A 255 11.77 -11.93 3.74
C SER A 255 11.91 -13.40 3.33
N TRP A 256 13.08 -13.83 2.82
CA TRP A 256 13.33 -15.25 2.50
C TRP A 256 13.34 -16.16 3.74
N HIS A 257 13.43 -15.58 4.95
CA HIS A 257 13.28 -16.33 6.21
C HIS A 257 11.84 -16.73 6.52
N CYS A 258 10.85 -16.09 5.89
CA CYS A 258 9.45 -16.49 6.01
C CYS A 258 9.23 -17.90 5.44
N ASP A 259 8.24 -18.62 5.97
CA ASP A 259 7.94 -19.99 5.51
C ASP A 259 7.48 -20.01 4.04
N ARG A 260 6.81 -18.95 3.59
CA ARG A 260 6.46 -18.71 2.18
C ARG A 260 6.52 -17.23 1.82
N ILE A 261 6.61 -16.95 0.53
CA ILE A 261 6.47 -15.60 -0.03
C ILE A 261 5.34 -15.63 -1.06
N PHE A 262 4.43 -14.67 -0.98
CA PHE A 262 3.41 -14.43 -2.01
C PHE A 262 3.78 -13.17 -2.78
N ALA A 263 3.99 -13.32 -4.09
CA ALA A 263 4.27 -12.22 -5.01
C ALA A 263 3.00 -11.89 -5.80
N VAL A 264 2.60 -10.62 -5.85
CA VAL A 264 1.31 -10.23 -6.48
C VAL A 264 1.32 -10.21 -8.01
N GLY A 265 2.43 -10.58 -8.64
CA GLY A 265 2.55 -10.68 -10.09
C GLY A 265 3.92 -11.21 -10.53
N ASP A 266 4.03 -11.49 -11.83
CA ASP A 266 5.24 -12.09 -12.42
C ASP A 266 6.49 -11.21 -12.24
N TYR A 267 6.35 -9.89 -12.37
CA TYR A 267 7.47 -8.98 -12.16
C TYR A 267 7.93 -8.96 -10.71
N VAL A 268 7.01 -8.92 -9.74
CA VAL A 268 7.37 -8.98 -8.31
C VAL A 268 8.12 -10.27 -7.99
N LEU A 269 7.71 -11.41 -8.57
CA LEU A 269 8.46 -12.66 -8.46
C LEU A 269 9.89 -12.48 -8.98
N GLN A 270 10.06 -11.97 -10.20
CA GLN A 270 11.39 -11.80 -10.81
C GLN A 270 12.27 -10.83 -10.02
N GLU A 271 11.69 -9.73 -9.55
CA GLU A 271 12.34 -8.73 -8.70
C GLU A 271 12.84 -9.34 -7.38
N LEU A 272 12.01 -10.14 -6.71
CA LEU A 272 12.41 -10.87 -5.50
C LEU A 272 13.55 -11.84 -5.79
N ARG A 273 13.48 -12.61 -6.88
CA ARG A 273 14.59 -13.49 -7.30
C ARG A 273 15.87 -12.70 -7.61
N PHE A 274 15.74 -11.46 -8.06
CA PHE A 274 16.88 -10.59 -8.36
C PHE A 274 17.51 -9.96 -7.11
N LEU A 275 16.80 -9.89 -5.97
CA LEU A 275 17.34 -9.31 -4.73
C LEU A 275 18.60 -10.02 -4.23
N GLY A 276 18.73 -11.33 -4.46
CA GLY A 276 19.90 -12.06 -4.03
C GLY A 276 19.76 -13.58 -4.12
N PRO A 277 20.89 -14.30 -3.98
CA PRO A 277 20.94 -15.76 -4.13
C PRO A 277 20.05 -16.50 -3.12
N SER A 278 19.82 -15.95 -1.92
CA SER A 278 18.90 -16.53 -0.93
C SER A 278 17.48 -16.68 -1.47
N PHE A 279 17.07 -15.82 -2.41
CA PHE A 279 15.78 -15.92 -3.05
C PHE A 279 15.74 -16.95 -4.16
N ALA A 280 16.84 -17.54 -4.63
CA ALA A 280 16.80 -18.56 -5.70
C ALA A 280 16.06 -19.83 -5.26
N GLY A 281 16.21 -20.25 -4.01
CA GLY A 281 15.55 -21.42 -3.42
C GLY A 281 14.27 -21.12 -2.64
N ALA A 282 13.91 -19.84 -2.46
CA ALA A 282 12.76 -19.47 -1.63
C ALA A 282 11.42 -19.98 -2.23
N PRO A 283 10.48 -20.44 -1.39
CA PRO A 283 9.15 -20.88 -1.82
C PRO A 283 8.26 -19.66 -2.10
N ILE A 284 8.36 -19.14 -3.32
CA ILE A 284 7.57 -17.99 -3.80
C ILE A 284 6.41 -18.48 -4.67
N GLU A 285 5.19 -18.09 -4.31
CA GLU A 285 3.97 -18.33 -5.09
C GLU A 285 3.45 -17.02 -5.67
N ILE A 286 2.96 -17.04 -6.91
CA ILE A 286 2.30 -15.87 -7.52
C ILE A 286 0.83 -15.87 -7.09
N ILE A 287 0.41 -14.80 -6.41
CA ILE A 287 -0.96 -14.61 -5.92
C ILE A 287 -1.45 -13.24 -6.38
N TYR A 288 -2.18 -13.19 -7.49
CA TYR A 288 -2.72 -11.93 -7.99
C TYR A 288 -3.69 -11.28 -7.01
N ASN A 289 -3.59 -9.97 -6.89
CA ASN A 289 -4.52 -9.16 -6.10
C ASN A 289 -5.94 -9.23 -6.71
N GLY A 290 -6.85 -9.89 -6.00
CA GLY A 290 -8.28 -9.82 -6.31
C GLY A 290 -8.88 -8.53 -5.77
N ILE A 291 -9.66 -7.83 -6.59
CA ILE A 291 -10.47 -6.68 -6.18
C ILE A 291 -11.95 -6.95 -6.46
N PRO A 292 -12.89 -6.36 -5.71
CA PRO A 292 -14.30 -6.37 -6.08
C PRO A 292 -14.43 -5.80 -7.50
N SER A 293 -15.10 -6.53 -8.39
CA SER A 293 -15.32 -6.09 -9.76
C SER A 293 -16.81 -5.86 -9.99
N GLU A 294 -17.19 -4.61 -10.20
CA GLU A 294 -18.53 -4.27 -10.64
C GLU A 294 -18.82 -4.85 -12.03
N LYS A 295 -20.03 -5.36 -12.22
CA LYS A 295 -20.53 -5.71 -13.56
C LYS A 295 -21.17 -4.48 -14.17
N ILE A 296 -20.42 -3.77 -15.01
CA ILE A 296 -20.90 -2.59 -15.72
C ILE A 296 -21.48 -3.01 -17.07
N SER A 297 -22.71 -2.56 -17.37
CA SER A 297 -23.35 -2.79 -18.66
C SER A 297 -22.74 -1.87 -19.74
N LEU A 298 -22.91 -2.25 -21.01
CA LEU A 298 -22.50 -1.40 -22.13
C LEU A 298 -23.20 -0.04 -22.09
N GLU A 299 -24.47 -0.01 -21.71
CA GLU A 299 -25.26 1.22 -21.59
C GLU A 299 -24.70 2.15 -20.50
N GLN A 300 -24.40 1.62 -19.32
CA GLN A 300 -23.78 2.38 -18.24
C GLN A 300 -22.43 2.96 -18.68
N LYS A 301 -21.60 2.16 -19.37
CA LYS A 301 -20.33 2.64 -19.93
C LYS A 301 -20.53 3.77 -20.94
N GLN A 302 -21.56 3.70 -21.79
CA GLN A 302 -21.89 4.77 -22.74
C GLN A 302 -22.37 6.03 -22.03
N ILE A 303 -23.17 5.91 -20.96
CA ILE A 303 -23.57 7.04 -20.12
C ILE A 303 -22.34 7.72 -19.50
N SER A 304 -21.44 6.96 -18.85
CA SER A 304 -20.22 7.52 -18.27
C SER A 304 -19.32 8.20 -19.32
N ARG A 305 -19.21 7.61 -20.52
CA ARG A 305 -18.49 8.24 -21.64
C ARG A 305 -19.13 9.57 -22.04
N ARG A 306 -20.46 9.64 -22.16
CA ARG A 306 -21.17 10.87 -22.51
C ARG A 306 -20.93 11.96 -21.47
N LEU A 307 -20.97 11.64 -20.17
CA LEU A 307 -20.69 12.60 -19.11
C LEU A 307 -19.29 13.23 -19.24
N LEU A 308 -18.26 12.43 -19.53
CA LEU A 308 -16.91 12.96 -19.75
C LEU A 308 -16.79 13.77 -21.04
N GLN A 309 -17.53 13.42 -22.09
CA GLN A 309 -17.59 14.22 -23.32
C GLN A 309 -18.31 15.55 -23.11
N ASP A 310 -19.42 15.56 -22.36
CA ASP A 310 -20.17 16.76 -22.02
C ASP A 310 -19.28 17.68 -21.16
N TYR A 311 -18.54 17.12 -20.21
CA TYR A 311 -17.57 17.86 -19.40
C TYR A 311 -16.44 18.44 -20.25
N ALA A 312 -15.87 17.66 -21.17
CA ALA A 312 -14.85 18.13 -22.11
C ALA A 312 -15.37 19.27 -23.01
N GLU A 313 -16.61 19.15 -23.51
CA GLU A 313 -17.26 20.15 -24.34
C GLU A 313 -17.49 21.46 -23.58
N ASN A 314 -17.93 21.37 -22.32
CA ASN A 314 -18.09 22.54 -21.46
C ASN A 314 -16.75 23.25 -21.17
N LEU A 315 -15.66 22.50 -21.02
CA LEU A 315 -14.33 23.05 -20.72
C LEU A 315 -13.63 23.61 -21.96
N LEU A 316 -13.65 22.88 -23.07
CA LEU A 316 -12.80 23.15 -24.25
C LEU A 316 -13.57 23.69 -25.45
N GLY A 317 -14.89 23.72 -25.39
CA GLY A 317 -15.76 24.22 -26.47
C GLY A 317 -15.92 23.25 -27.64
N TYR A 318 -15.49 21.99 -27.52
CA TYR A 318 -15.72 20.96 -28.52
C TYR A 318 -15.95 19.58 -27.89
N ARG A 319 -16.76 18.76 -28.55
CA ARG A 319 -17.01 17.37 -28.15
C ARG A 319 -15.97 16.43 -28.76
N PRO A 320 -15.14 15.73 -27.97
CA PRO A 320 -14.13 14.83 -28.53
C PRO A 320 -14.71 13.48 -28.98
N ASP A 321 -14.13 12.91 -30.04
CA ASP A 321 -14.42 11.53 -30.46
C ASP A 321 -13.98 10.53 -29.38
N HIS A 322 -12.82 10.74 -28.77
CA HIS A 322 -12.18 9.83 -27.82
C HIS A 322 -11.92 10.48 -26.46
N ILE A 323 -12.15 9.70 -25.40
CA ILE A 323 -11.81 10.07 -24.02
C ILE A 323 -10.75 9.09 -23.53
N PHE A 324 -9.66 9.63 -23.01
CA PHE A 324 -8.63 8.91 -22.30
C PHE A 324 -8.64 9.35 -20.84
N THR A 325 -8.30 8.47 -19.92
CA THR A 325 -8.19 8.80 -18.50
C THR A 325 -6.96 8.14 -17.87
N HIS A 326 -6.31 8.81 -16.94
CA HIS A 326 -5.34 8.21 -16.04
C HIS A 326 -5.61 8.72 -14.62
N VAL A 327 -6.05 7.80 -13.76
CA VAL A 327 -6.37 8.09 -12.35
C VAL A 327 -5.33 7.41 -11.49
N THR A 328 -4.49 8.19 -10.82
CA THR A 328 -3.37 7.64 -10.06
C THR A 328 -2.80 8.65 -9.06
N ARG A 329 -2.03 8.17 -8.07
CA ARG A 329 -1.20 9.07 -7.25
C ARG A 329 -0.06 9.63 -8.11
N MET A 330 0.37 10.85 -7.82
CA MET A 330 1.50 11.45 -8.53
C MET A 330 2.79 10.75 -8.09
N ALA A 331 3.38 9.99 -9.02
CA ALA A 331 4.66 9.31 -8.83
C ALA A 331 5.26 8.95 -10.19
N VAL A 332 6.60 9.00 -10.28
CA VAL A 332 7.33 8.67 -11.51
C VAL A 332 7.00 7.27 -12.03
N SER A 333 6.87 6.30 -11.12
CA SER A 333 6.52 4.90 -11.43
C SER A 333 5.12 4.71 -12.01
N LYS A 334 4.27 5.74 -11.97
CA LYS A 334 2.95 5.72 -12.62
C LYS A 334 2.99 6.11 -14.08
N GLY A 335 4.13 6.57 -14.60
CA GLY A 335 4.34 6.72 -16.03
C GLY A 335 3.57 7.86 -16.68
N LEU A 336 3.08 8.85 -15.91
CA LEU A 336 2.37 10.02 -16.45
C LEU A 336 3.18 10.77 -17.52
N TRP A 337 4.51 10.82 -17.36
CA TRP A 337 5.42 11.38 -18.38
C TRP A 337 5.39 10.61 -19.70
N ARG A 338 5.17 9.29 -19.66
CA ARG A 338 5.09 8.42 -20.85
C ARG A 338 3.76 8.61 -21.56
N ASP A 339 2.68 8.88 -20.82
CA ASP A 339 1.38 9.15 -21.43
C ASP A 339 1.46 10.32 -22.41
N LEU A 340 2.13 11.42 -22.03
CA LEU A 340 2.33 12.57 -22.91
C LEU A 340 3.10 12.21 -24.18
N GLN A 341 4.10 11.33 -24.10
CA GLN A 341 4.84 10.84 -25.26
C GLN A 341 3.96 9.98 -26.18
N VAL A 342 3.20 9.05 -25.61
CA VAL A 342 2.28 8.19 -26.35
C VAL A 342 1.18 9.01 -27.02
N LEU A 343 0.60 9.97 -26.30
CA LEU A 343 -0.40 10.88 -26.85
C LEU A 343 0.16 11.74 -27.98
N GLY A 344 1.45 12.06 -27.97
CA GLY A 344 2.13 12.73 -29.08
C GLY A 344 1.98 11.94 -30.37
N HIS A 345 2.27 10.64 -30.33
CA HIS A 345 2.09 9.75 -31.49
C HIS A 345 0.62 9.56 -31.89
N ILE A 346 -0.29 9.46 -30.92
CA ILE A 346 -1.74 9.33 -31.20
C ILE A 346 -2.29 10.61 -31.84
N ASP A 347 -1.83 11.80 -31.44
CA ASP A 347 -2.23 13.08 -32.04
C ASP A 347 -1.88 13.12 -33.53
N GLU A 348 -0.72 12.59 -33.94
CA GLU A 348 -0.34 12.50 -35.36
C GLU A 348 -1.30 11.64 -36.17
N GLU A 349 -1.71 10.49 -35.63
CA GLU A 349 -2.66 9.63 -36.30
C GLU A 349 -4.06 10.27 -36.34
N PHE A 350 -4.48 10.92 -35.25
CA PHE A 350 -5.76 11.62 -35.20
C PHE A 350 -5.81 12.79 -36.20
N ARG A 351 -4.66 13.43 -36.50
CA ARG A 351 -4.58 14.42 -37.58
C ARG A 351 -4.87 13.79 -38.94
N ARG A 352 -4.34 12.59 -39.20
CA ARG A 352 -4.54 11.86 -40.46
C ARG A 352 -5.98 11.38 -40.64
N THR A 353 -6.62 10.93 -39.57
CA THR A 353 -7.98 10.37 -39.61
C THR A 353 -9.08 11.38 -39.31
N GLY A 354 -8.73 12.64 -39.01
CA GLY A 354 -9.69 13.68 -38.64
C GLY A 354 -10.40 13.42 -37.30
N LYS A 355 -9.77 12.67 -36.39
CA LYS A 355 -10.32 12.37 -35.05
C LYS A 355 -9.85 13.37 -34.01
N THR A 356 -10.55 13.41 -32.88
CA THR A 356 -10.25 14.28 -31.74
C THR A 356 -10.24 13.50 -30.43
N GLY A 357 -9.46 13.96 -29.46
CA GLY A 357 -9.35 13.33 -28.15
C GLY A 357 -9.24 14.34 -27.02
N VAL A 358 -9.64 13.90 -25.83
CA VAL A 358 -9.29 14.56 -24.56
C VAL A 358 -8.76 13.54 -23.58
N PHE A 359 -7.65 13.84 -22.92
CA PHE A 359 -7.05 13.03 -21.88
C PHE A 359 -7.22 13.72 -20.52
N PHE A 360 -7.97 13.08 -19.63
CA PHE A 360 -8.12 13.56 -18.25
C PHE A 360 -7.12 12.84 -17.34
N VAL A 361 -6.27 13.60 -16.66
CA VAL A 361 -5.37 13.08 -15.64
C VAL A 361 -5.93 13.50 -14.29
N LEU A 362 -6.35 12.54 -13.46
CA LEU A 362 -6.74 12.78 -12.08
C LEU A 362 -5.61 12.32 -11.18
N SER A 363 -4.81 13.25 -10.68
CA SER A 363 -3.64 12.92 -9.88
C SER A 363 -3.28 14.02 -8.90
N THR A 364 -2.89 13.64 -7.69
CA THR A 364 -2.45 14.62 -6.69
C THR A 364 -1.39 14.10 -5.71
N GLU A 365 -0.53 15.01 -5.23
CA GLU A 365 0.39 14.83 -4.10
C GLU A 365 -0.18 15.35 -2.77
N ILE A 366 -1.11 16.30 -2.83
CA ILE A 366 -1.58 17.07 -1.66
C ILE A 366 -2.93 16.60 -1.09
N GLY A 367 -3.55 15.60 -1.73
CA GLY A 367 -4.81 15.01 -1.29
C GLY A 367 -6.05 15.76 -1.80
N PRO A 368 -7.24 15.44 -1.28
CA PRO A 368 -8.48 16.03 -1.76
C PRO A 368 -8.57 17.51 -1.39
N ARG A 369 -8.90 18.35 -2.39
CA ARG A 369 -9.12 19.79 -2.21
C ARG A 369 -10.50 20.06 -1.62
N ARG A 370 -10.63 21.13 -0.83
CA ARG A 370 -11.95 21.52 -0.30
C ARG A 370 -12.81 22.09 -1.43
N PRO A 371 -14.14 21.86 -1.43
CA PRO A 371 -15.02 22.43 -2.44
C PRO A 371 -14.91 23.96 -2.57
N ALA A 372 -14.76 24.67 -1.45
CA ALA A 372 -14.56 26.12 -1.45
C ALA A 372 -13.28 26.54 -2.18
N ASP A 373 -12.19 25.81 -1.98
CA ASP A 373 -10.94 26.08 -2.68
C ASP A 373 -11.13 25.89 -4.18
N ILE A 374 -11.74 24.77 -4.60
CA ILE A 374 -12.02 24.49 -6.02
C ILE A 374 -12.81 25.64 -6.67
N HIS A 375 -13.87 26.13 -6.01
CA HIS A 375 -14.65 27.26 -6.53
C HIS A 375 -13.84 28.55 -6.66
N ASP A 376 -12.94 28.83 -5.72
CA ASP A 376 -12.03 29.97 -5.83
C ASP A 376 -11.07 29.80 -7.01
N MET A 377 -10.50 28.61 -7.22
CA MET A 377 -9.61 28.33 -8.35
C MET A 377 -10.32 28.46 -9.71
N GLU A 378 -11.54 27.91 -9.81
CA GLU A 378 -12.43 28.04 -10.98
C GLU A 378 -12.72 29.52 -11.28
N ARG A 379 -13.03 30.30 -10.24
CA ARG A 379 -13.36 31.73 -10.37
C ARG A 379 -12.17 32.57 -10.81
N TRP A 380 -11.03 32.41 -10.15
CA TRP A 380 -9.89 33.32 -10.25
C TRP A 380 -8.92 32.98 -11.37
N TRP A 381 -8.76 31.70 -11.73
CA TRP A 381 -7.86 31.32 -12.81
C TRP A 381 -8.38 30.21 -13.72
N LYS A 382 -9.66 29.82 -13.65
CA LYS A 382 -10.28 28.85 -14.60
C LYS A 382 -9.73 27.42 -14.47
N TRP A 383 -9.42 27.00 -13.25
CA TRP A 383 -9.18 25.59 -12.96
C TRP A 383 -10.35 24.72 -13.50
N PRO A 384 -10.10 23.52 -14.08
CA PRO A 384 -8.81 22.83 -14.26
C PRO A 384 -8.11 23.12 -15.60
N LEU A 385 -8.52 24.14 -16.37
CA LEU A 385 -7.87 24.46 -17.66
C LEU A 385 -6.53 25.15 -17.48
N VAL A 386 -6.41 25.92 -16.40
CA VAL A 386 -5.21 26.65 -16.03
C VAL A 386 -4.95 26.36 -14.56
N HIS A 387 -3.67 26.19 -14.23
CA HIS A 387 -3.22 26.00 -12.86
C HIS A 387 -2.24 27.09 -12.43
N ARG A 388 -2.06 27.23 -11.12
CA ARG A 388 -1.05 28.06 -10.49
C ARG A 388 -0.19 27.25 -9.53
N GLU A 389 1.10 27.57 -9.47
CA GLU A 389 2.06 26.97 -8.52
C GLU A 389 1.87 27.52 -7.09
N VAL A 390 0.67 27.31 -6.54
CA VAL A 390 0.28 27.73 -5.19
C VAL A 390 -0.58 26.65 -4.55
N THR A 391 -0.49 26.50 -3.23
CA THR A 391 -1.47 25.70 -2.48
C THR A 391 -2.84 26.39 -2.50
N PRO A 392 -3.95 25.66 -2.70
CA PRO A 392 -4.07 24.21 -2.83
C PRO A 392 -4.11 23.70 -4.27
N ASP A 393 -3.69 24.47 -5.28
CA ASP A 393 -3.73 24.05 -6.68
C ASP A 393 -2.59 23.07 -7.01
N LEU A 394 -1.33 23.52 -7.04
CA LEU A 394 -0.19 22.66 -7.36
C LEU A 394 0.85 22.64 -6.24
N SER A 395 1.35 21.45 -5.96
CA SER A 395 2.65 21.17 -5.33
C SER A 395 3.79 21.25 -6.36
N SER A 396 5.03 21.16 -5.89
CA SER A 396 6.20 21.19 -6.77
C SER A 396 6.26 20.01 -7.74
N GLY A 397 5.86 18.80 -7.33
CA GLY A 397 5.83 17.63 -8.22
C GLY A 397 4.73 17.73 -9.27
N GLU A 398 3.54 18.18 -8.86
CA GLU A 398 2.42 18.43 -9.77
C GLU A 398 2.73 19.56 -10.78
N ALA A 399 3.46 20.61 -10.36
CA ALA A 399 3.89 21.70 -11.24
C ALA A 399 4.82 21.22 -12.36
N LEU A 400 5.77 20.33 -12.05
CA LEU A 400 6.66 19.74 -13.06
C LEU A 400 5.87 18.97 -14.13
N PHE A 401 4.87 18.18 -13.71
CA PHE A 401 4.01 17.46 -14.66
C PHE A 401 3.14 18.44 -15.47
N TYR A 402 2.57 19.45 -14.82
CA TYR A 402 1.74 20.45 -15.49
C TYR A 402 2.50 21.24 -16.56
N GLN A 403 3.78 21.54 -16.36
CA GLN A 403 4.63 22.13 -17.40
C GLN A 403 4.66 21.26 -18.67
N GLY A 404 4.79 19.93 -18.51
CA GLY A 404 4.71 18.99 -19.62
C GLY A 404 3.34 18.98 -20.31
N VAL A 405 2.26 19.10 -19.54
CA VAL A 405 0.89 19.25 -20.06
C VAL A 405 0.74 20.53 -20.90
N GLN A 406 1.29 21.66 -20.43
CA GLN A 406 1.27 22.92 -21.17
C GLN A 406 2.05 22.82 -22.48
N GLU A 407 3.26 22.26 -22.45
CA GLU A 407 4.09 22.05 -23.65
C GLU A 407 3.37 21.14 -24.66
N PHE A 408 2.77 20.05 -24.18
CA PHE A 408 1.98 19.15 -25.02
C PHE A 408 0.79 19.89 -25.65
N ASN A 409 -0.03 20.56 -24.86
CA ASN A 409 -1.23 21.24 -25.34
C ASN A 409 -0.94 22.40 -26.30
N ALA A 410 0.23 23.04 -26.19
CA ALA A 410 0.67 24.07 -27.12
C ALA A 410 1.03 23.50 -28.51
N ARG A 411 1.47 22.24 -28.58
CA ARG A 411 1.89 21.58 -29.83
C ARG A 411 0.80 20.72 -30.45
N ALA A 412 0.06 19.98 -29.62
CA ALA A 412 -0.95 19.01 -30.04
C ALA A 412 -2.16 19.71 -30.68
N GLN A 413 -2.65 19.15 -31.78
CA GLN A 413 -3.74 19.77 -32.56
C GLN A 413 -5.08 19.07 -32.38
N LYS A 414 -5.08 17.76 -32.12
CA LYS A 414 -6.27 16.91 -32.07
C LYS A 414 -6.58 16.37 -30.67
N ILE A 415 -5.58 16.33 -29.80
CA ILE A 415 -5.71 15.90 -28.42
C ILE A 415 -5.40 17.05 -27.48
N LYS A 416 -6.23 17.23 -26.45
CA LYS A 416 -5.94 18.10 -25.31
C LYS A 416 -5.87 17.29 -24.03
N VAL A 417 -4.96 17.68 -23.15
CA VAL A 417 -4.80 17.11 -21.81
C VAL A 417 -5.38 18.07 -20.79
N VAL A 418 -6.22 17.56 -19.90
CA VAL A 418 -6.78 18.29 -18.76
C VAL A 418 -6.26 17.61 -17.49
N PHE A 419 -5.50 18.36 -16.70
CA PHE A 419 -4.96 17.88 -15.43
C PHE A 419 -5.88 18.31 -14.29
N VAL A 420 -6.25 17.38 -13.40
CA VAL A 420 -7.28 17.56 -12.36
C VAL A 420 -6.71 17.17 -11.00
#